data_AF-A0A8S3DPF3-F1
#
_entry.id   AF-A0A8S3DPF3-F1
#
_cell.length_a   1.000
_cell.length_b   1.000
_cell.length_c   1.000
_cell.angle_alpha   90.00
_cell.angle_beta   90.00
_cell.angle_gamma   90.00
#
_symmetry.space_group_name_H-M   'P 1'
#
loop_
_entity.id
_entity.type
_entity.pdbx_description
1 polymer ?
#
loop_
_entity_poly.entity_id
_entity_poly.type
_entity_poly.pdbx_seq_one_letter_code
_entity_poly.pdbx_strand_id
1 'polypeptide(L)' 'HCDHSVSDKKHIVNYTIDGTDRWWQSPPLSRGNEYQKVNVTINLGQEYHIAYIYIRMANS' A
#
# COMPACT_ATOMS: atom_id res chain seq x y z
N HIS A 1 -2.58 9.54 -12.67
CA HIS A 1 -1.12 9.84 -12.74
C HIS A 1 -0.60 9.97 -11.32
N CYS A 2 0.43 9.19 -10.95
CA CYS A 2 1.04 9.19 -9.62
C CYS A 2 2.23 10.16 -9.59
N ASP A 3 2.28 11.03 -8.58
CA ASP A 3 3.35 12.00 -8.35
C ASP A 3 3.61 12.14 -6.84
N HIS A 4 4.79 11.73 -6.39
CA HIS A 4 5.17 11.74 -4.97
C HIS A 4 5.34 13.16 -4.39
N SER A 5 5.56 14.17 -5.24
CA SER A 5 5.75 15.57 -4.83
C SER A 5 4.43 16.30 -4.57
N VAL A 6 3.32 15.79 -5.13
CA VAL A 6 1.99 16.40 -5.02
C VAL A 6 1.14 15.63 -4.01
N SER A 7 0.66 16.31 -2.98
CA SER A 7 -0.06 15.70 -1.86
C SER A 7 -1.23 14.80 -2.28
N ASP A 8 -1.99 15.21 -3.30
CA ASP A 8 -3.20 14.50 -3.74
C ASP A 8 -2.92 13.47 -4.85
N LYS A 9 -1.67 13.34 -5.28
CA LYS A 9 -1.24 12.37 -6.30
C LYS A 9 -0.19 11.38 -5.80
N LYS A 10 0.24 11.50 -4.53
CA LYS A 10 1.13 10.53 -3.89
C LYS A 10 0.31 9.36 -3.35
N HIS A 11 0.90 8.17 -3.36
CA HIS A 11 0.26 6.92 -2.91
C HIS A 11 1.24 6.14 -2.01
N ILE A 12 1.57 6.72 -0.85
CA ILE A 12 2.62 6.21 0.05
C ILE A 12 2.12 5.06 0.94
N VAL A 13 3.04 4.24 1.46
CA VAL A 13 2.70 3.05 2.26
C VAL A 13 1.90 3.38 3.52
N ASN A 14 2.12 4.55 4.14
CA ASN A 14 1.38 4.97 5.35
C ASN A 14 -0.12 5.11 5.12
N TYR A 15 -0.58 5.28 3.88
CA TYR A 15 -2.01 5.35 3.57
C TYR A 15 -2.73 4.01 3.77
N THR A 16 -2.02 2.88 3.88
CA THR A 16 -2.66 1.58 4.12
C THR A 16 -3.22 1.42 5.54
N ILE A 17 -2.84 2.31 6.48
CA ILE A 17 -3.17 2.20 7.91
C ILE A 17 -3.74 3.51 8.49
N ASP A 18 -3.95 4.54 7.68
CA ASP A 18 -4.36 5.87 8.19
C ASP A 18 -5.86 6.02 8.45
N GLY A 19 -6.65 4.97 8.16
CA GLY A 19 -8.10 4.94 8.36
C GLY A 19 -8.91 5.73 7.32
N THR A 20 -8.27 6.23 6.25
CA THR A 20 -8.93 6.97 5.16
C THR A 20 -9.16 6.08 3.93
N ASP A 21 -9.82 6.61 2.89
CA ASP A 21 -9.95 5.94 1.59
C ASP A 21 -8.71 6.12 0.67
N ARG A 22 -7.64 6.76 1.17
CA ARG A 22 -6.37 6.86 0.42
C ARG A 22 -5.70 5.49 0.37
N TRP A 23 -4.87 5.28 -0.66
CA TRP A 23 -4.23 3.99 -0.89
C TRP A 23 -2.75 4.11 -1.21
N TRP A 24 -2.02 3.03 -0.94
CA TRP A 24 -0.68 2.80 -1.48
C TRP A 24 -0.76 2.19 -2.88
N GLN A 25 0.19 2.54 -3.74
CA GLN A 25 0.27 2.00 -5.10
C GLN A 25 1.71 1.61 -5.45
N SER A 26 1.88 0.39 -5.96
CA SER A 26 3.15 -0.06 -6.53
C SER A 26 3.44 0.65 -7.86
N PRO A 27 4.71 0.66 -8.32
CA PRO A 27 5.00 0.99 -9.70
C PRO A 27 4.24 0.07 -10.67
N PRO A 28 3.87 0.57 -11.87
CA PRO A 28 3.17 -0.24 -12.87
C PRO A 28 4.12 -1.25 -13.53
N LEU A 29 3.57 -2.34 -14.08
CA LEU A 29 4.33 -3.39 -14.77
C LEU A 29 5.15 -2.87 -15.96
N SER A 30 4.72 -1.77 -16.59
CA SER A 30 5.47 -1.12 -17.66
C SER A 30 6.85 -0.59 -17.23
N ARG A 31 7.10 -0.47 -15.91
CA ARG A 31 8.40 -0.08 -15.36
C ARG A 31 9.30 -1.24 -14.97
N GLY A 32 8.83 -2.49 -15.07
CA GLY A 32 9.65 -3.67 -14.77
C GLY A 32 8.83 -4.89 -14.34
N ASN A 33 9.32 -6.08 -14.71
CA ASN A 33 8.70 -7.36 -14.32
C ASN A 33 8.82 -7.64 -12.83
N GLU A 34 9.78 -7.02 -12.14
CA GLU A 34 9.92 -7.13 -10.69
C GLU A 34 8.65 -6.65 -9.95
N TYR A 35 7.87 -5.76 -10.55
CA TYR A 35 6.63 -5.25 -9.97
C TYR A 35 5.43 -6.19 -10.17
N GLN A 36 5.62 -7.36 -10.78
CA GLN A 36 4.60 -8.43 -10.79
C GLN A 36 4.34 -9.00 -9.40
N LYS A 37 5.28 -8.83 -8.47
CA LYS A 37 5.15 -9.25 -7.08
C LYS A 37 5.61 -8.12 -6.16
N VAL A 38 4.85 -7.90 -5.11
CA VAL A 38 5.21 -6.97 -4.03
C VAL A 38 5.15 -7.70 -2.69
N ASN A 39 6.02 -7.32 -1.76
CA ASN A 39 6.00 -7.82 -0.40
C ASN A 39 5.54 -6.70 0.53
N VAL A 40 4.54 -6.98 1.36
CA VAL A 40 4.05 -6.06 2.39
C VAL A 40 4.35 -6.68 3.75
N THR A 41 5.09 -5.95 4.58
CA THR A 41 5.46 -6.40 5.92
C THR A 41 4.75 -5.51 6.95
N ILE A 42 3.96 -6.14 7.83
CA ILE A 42 3.31 -5.46 8.95
C ILE A 42 4.10 -5.81 10.21
N ASN A 43 4.77 -4.82 10.79
CA ASN A 43 5.46 -4.99 12.07
C ASN A 43 4.50 -4.60 13.22
N LEU A 44 4.05 -5.60 13.97
CA LEU A 44 3.14 -5.42 15.10
C LEU A 44 3.84 -4.93 16.38
N GLY A 45 5.18 -5.05 16.45
CA GLY A 45 5.98 -4.61 17.60
C GLY A 45 5.91 -5.50 18.85
N GLN A 46 4.98 -6.46 18.89
CA GLN A 46 4.81 -7.44 19.98
C GLN A 46 3.95 -8.63 19.53
N GLU A 47 3.70 -9.58 20.44
CA GLU A 47 2.83 -10.74 20.20
C GLU A 47 1.34 -10.39 20.29
N TYR A 48 0.53 -10.91 19.37
CA TYR A 48 -0.92 -10.76 19.34
C TYR A 48 -1.60 -12.05 18.89
N HIS A 49 -2.80 -12.33 19.42
CA HIS A 49 -3.73 -13.30 18.84
C HIS A 49 -4.51 -12.64 17.71
N ILE A 50 -4.17 -12.97 16.46
CA ILE A 50 -4.80 -12.37 15.27
C ILE A 50 -6.10 -13.12 14.95
N ALA A 51 -7.23 -12.40 14.94
CA ALA A 51 -8.51 -12.97 14.51
C ALA A 51 -8.66 -12.97 12.99
N TYR A 52 -8.29 -11.88 12.31
CA TYR A 52 -8.35 -11.76 10.86
C TYR A 52 -7.40 -10.69 10.33
N ILE A 53 -7.09 -10.82 9.04
CA ILE A 53 -6.44 -9.78 8.23
C ILE A 53 -7.43 -9.43 7.12
N TYR A 54 -7.74 -8.15 6.96
CA TYR A 54 -8.57 -7.66 5.86
C TYR A 54 -7.75 -6.72 4.98
N ILE A 55 -7.77 -6.97 3.68
CA ILE A 55 -7.06 -6.17 2.68
C ILE A 55 -8.11 -5.49 1.80
N ARG A 56 -8.10 -4.16 1.78
CA ARG A 56 -8.94 -3.36 0.88
C ARG A 56 -8.11 -2.91 -0.31
N MET A 57 -8.55 -3.28 -1.50
CA MET A 57 -7.92 -2.86 -2.74
C MET A 57 -8.55 -1.55 -3.23
N ALA A 58 -7.72 -0.63 -3.72
CA ALA A 58 -8.19 0.56 -4.39
C ALA A 58 -8.49 0.27 -5.88
N ASN A 59 -9.42 1.02 -6.45
CA ASN A 59 -9.63 1.05 -7.90
C ASN A 59 -8.79 2.18 -8.48
N SER A 60 -7.78 1.83 -9.28
CA SER A 60 -6.91 2.77 -9.99
C SER A 60 -7.33 2.95 -11.43
#